data_AF-A3JJS7-F1
#
_entry.id   AF-A3JJS7-F1
#
_cell.length_a   1.000
_cell.length_b   1.000
_cell.length_c   1.000
_cell.angle_alpha   90.00
_cell.angle_beta   90.00
_cell.angle_gamma   90.00
#
_symmetry.space_group_name_H-M   'P 1'
#
loop_
_entity.id
_entity.type
_entity.pdbx_description
1 polymer ?
#
loop_
_entity_poly.entity_id
_entity_poly.type
_entity_poly.pdbx_seq_one_letter_code
_entity_poly.pdbx_strand_id
1 'polypeptide(L)'
;MNELMTQAVDLMIAGMGFVFAFLIVLVLATLIMSKLLNRFSAPEPATPTRTSRAKPKAQSSVNPDTAEAIKQAVAQFRLRHKK
;
A
#
# COMPACT_ATOMS: atom_id res chain seq x y z
N MET A 1 -29.44 -40.20 -25.15
CA MET A 1 -28.92 -39.60 -23.89
C MET A 1 -27.54 -38.98 -24.07
N ASN A 2 -26.61 -39.60 -24.82
CA ASN A 2 -25.30 -39.00 -25.08
C ASN A 2 -25.33 -37.63 -25.76
N GLU A 3 -26.15 -37.42 -26.80
CA GLU A 3 -26.16 -36.12 -27.50
C GLU A 3 -26.56 -34.93 -26.64
N LEU A 4 -27.62 -35.07 -25.83
CA LEU A 4 -28.06 -33.98 -24.94
C LEU A 4 -27.01 -33.63 -23.89
N MET A 5 -26.27 -34.63 -23.40
CA MET A 5 -25.18 -34.40 -22.46
C MET A 5 -23.99 -33.71 -23.14
N THR A 6 -23.62 -34.13 -24.36
CA THR A 6 -22.58 -33.46 -25.15
C THR A 6 -22.97 -32.01 -25.44
N GLN A 7 -24.21 -31.76 -25.85
CA GLN A 7 -24.69 -30.42 -26.14
C GLN A 7 -24.74 -29.52 -24.89
N ALA A 8 -25.07 -30.08 -23.73
CA ALA A 8 -25.02 -29.36 -22.46
C ALA A 8 -23.58 -28.99 -22.07
N VAL A 9 -22.61 -29.90 -22.30
CA VAL A 9 -21.19 -29.64 -22.06
C VAL A 9 -20.65 -28.58 -23.02
N ASP A 10 -20.99 -28.66 -24.31
CA ASP A 10 -20.60 -27.65 -25.29
C ASP A 10 -21.16 -26.27 -24.93
N LEU A 11 -22.42 -26.20 -24.48
CA LEU A 11 -23.03 -24.96 -24.03
C LEU A 11 -22.34 -24.42 -22.77
N MET A 12 -21.97 -25.28 -21.82
CA MET A 12 -21.24 -24.90 -20.62
C MET A 12 -19.86 -24.33 -20.96
N ILE A 13 -19.11 -25.00 -21.85
CA ILE A 13 -17.78 -24.57 -22.28
C ILE A 13 -17.88 -23.26 -23.08
N ALA A 14 -18.83 -23.15 -24.00
CA ALA A 14 -19.03 -21.94 -24.80
C ALA A 14 -19.44 -20.74 -23.93
N GLY A 15 -20.41 -20.94 -23.03
CA GLY A 15 -20.88 -19.89 -22.12
C GLY A 15 -19.83 -19.48 -21.10
N MET A 16 -19.24 -20.44 -20.39
CA MET A 16 -18.23 -20.19 -19.36
C MET A 16 -16.93 -19.66 -19.98
N GLY A 17 -16.54 -20.15 -21.16
CA GLY A 17 -15.36 -19.68 -21.89
C GLY A 17 -15.50 -18.22 -22.33
N PHE A 18 -16.66 -17.83 -22.85
CA PHE A 18 -16.93 -16.44 -23.22
C PHE A 18 -16.88 -15.51 -22.01
N VAL A 19 -17.54 -15.89 -20.90
CA VAL A 19 -17.51 -15.10 -19.66
C VAL A 19 -16.07 -14.97 -19.15
N PHE A 20 -15.31 -16.06 -19.12
CA PHE A 20 -13.92 -16.04 -18.68
C PHE A 20 -13.04 -15.12 -19.55
N ALA A 21 -13.15 -15.22 -20.88
CA ALA A 21 -12.45 -14.34 -21.81
C ALA A 21 -12.84 -12.87 -21.61
N PHE A 22 -14.14 -12.60 -21.41
CA PHE A 22 -14.63 -11.25 -21.14
C PHE A 22 -14.06 -10.67 -19.84
N LEU A 23 -14.02 -11.46 -18.77
CA LEU A 23 -13.41 -11.04 -17.50
C LEU A 23 -11.91 -10.78 -17.65
N ILE A 24 -11.17 -11.59 -18.41
CA ILE A 24 -9.76 -11.32 -18.72
C ILE A 24 -9.62 -9.96 -19.40
N VAL A 25 -10.44 -9.67 -20.41
CA VAL A 25 -10.43 -8.38 -21.11
C VAL A 25 -10.74 -7.23 -20.16
N LEU A 26 -11.73 -7.37 -19.26
CA LEU A 26 -12.03 -6.35 -18.26
C LEU A 26 -10.90 -6.13 -17.26
N VAL A 27 -10.23 -7.20 -16.82
CA VAL A 27 -9.06 -7.09 -15.94
C VAL A 27 -7.92 -6.37 -16.67
N LEU A 28 -7.65 -6.71 -17.93
CA LEU A 28 -6.65 -6.00 -18.73
C LEU A 28 -7.02 -4.52 -18.92
N ALA A 29 -8.28 -4.21 -19.19
CA ALA A 29 -8.76 -2.83 -19.32
C ALA A 29 -8.56 -2.02 -18.04
N THR A 30 -8.90 -2.60 -16.88
CA THR A 30 -8.71 -1.94 -15.57
C THR A 30 -7.22 -1.80 -15.21
N LEU A 31 -6.37 -2.77 -15.57
CA LEU A 31 -4.92 -2.68 -15.43
C LEU A 31 -4.32 -1.58 -16.33
N ILE A 32 -4.77 -1.48 -17.58
CA ILE A 32 -4.39 -0.41 -18.50
C ILE A 32 -4.82 0.94 -17.90
N MET A 33 -6.06 1.06 -17.44
CA MET A 33 -6.54 2.29 -16.78
C MET A 33 -5.66 2.65 -15.58
N SER A 34 -5.36 1.69 -14.70
CA SER A 34 -4.48 1.90 -13.54
C SER A 34 -3.08 2.39 -13.97
N LYS A 35 -2.52 1.78 -15.02
CA LYS A 35 -1.20 2.16 -15.55
C LYS A 35 -1.21 3.53 -16.22
N LEU A 36 -2.27 3.86 -16.95
CA LEU A 36 -2.47 5.17 -17.57
C LEU A 36 -2.60 6.23 -16.48
N LEU A 37 -3.42 6.00 -15.46
CA LEU A 37 -3.56 6.90 -14.33
C LEU A 37 -2.22 7.09 -13.60
N ASN A 38 -1.48 6.03 -13.29
CA ASN A 38 -0.18 6.18 -12.62
C ASN A 38 0.90 6.87 -13.51
N ARG A 39 0.74 6.81 -14.83
CA ARG A 39 1.66 7.44 -15.78
C ARG A 39 1.32 8.90 -16.09
N PHE A 40 0.03 9.25 -16.10
CA PHE A 40 -0.46 10.58 -16.48
C PHE A 40 -0.88 11.45 -15.30
N SER A 41 -1.20 10.87 -14.14
CA SER A 41 -1.37 11.63 -12.91
C SER A 41 0.00 11.99 -12.35
N ALA A 42 0.19 13.27 -12.00
CA ALA A 42 1.39 13.73 -11.31
C ALA A 42 1.63 12.88 -10.05
N PRO A 43 2.89 12.63 -9.64
CA PRO A 43 3.17 11.92 -8.40
C PRO A 43 2.44 12.61 -7.26
N GLU A 44 1.38 11.96 -6.74
CA GLU A 44 0.77 12.39 -5.51
C GLU A 44 1.89 12.37 -4.46
N PRO A 45 2.12 13.46 -3.71
CA PRO A 45 3.14 13.49 -2.67
C PRO A 45 2.86 12.28 -1.78
N ALA A 46 3.82 11.36 -1.72
CA ALA A 46 3.65 10.02 -1.17
C ALA A 46 2.87 10.07 0.15
N THR A 47 1.55 9.83 0.10
CA THR A 47 0.78 9.52 1.29
C THR A 47 1.47 8.27 1.81
N PRO A 48 2.09 8.30 3.01
CA PRO A 48 2.91 7.21 3.48
C PRO A 48 2.06 5.96 3.40
N THR A 49 2.42 5.07 2.48
CA THR A 49 1.90 3.71 2.42
C THR A 49 1.96 3.24 3.85
N ARG A 50 0.82 2.88 4.44
CA ARG A 50 0.78 2.30 5.77
C ARG A 50 1.68 1.08 5.72
N THR A 51 2.93 1.30 6.11
CA THR A 51 3.96 0.28 6.07
C THR A 51 3.42 -0.80 6.98
N SER A 52 3.37 -2.03 6.46
CA SER A 52 3.19 -3.21 7.31
C SER A 52 4.11 -3.03 8.51
N ARG A 53 3.49 -2.96 9.69
CA ARG A 53 4.08 -2.56 10.98
C ARG A 53 5.59 -2.77 11.02
N ALA A 54 6.34 -1.69 10.77
CA ALA A 54 7.77 -1.70 11.02
C ALA A 54 7.96 -2.07 12.50
N LYS A 55 8.72 -3.14 12.75
CA LYS A 55 9.19 -3.47 14.11
C LYS A 55 9.76 -2.19 14.73
N PRO A 56 9.46 -1.87 16.01
CA PRO A 56 10.05 -0.73 16.66
C PRO A 56 11.57 -0.87 16.58
N LYS A 57 12.22 -0.01 15.81
CA LYS A 57 13.68 0.08 15.81
C LYS A 57 14.02 0.61 17.19
N ALA A 58 14.54 -0.25 18.05
CA ALA A 58 14.95 0.11 19.40
C ALA A 58 15.85 1.37 19.32
N GLN A 59 15.35 2.51 19.80
CA GLN A 59 16.13 3.72 20.03
C GLN A 59 17.31 3.35 20.95
N SER A 60 18.47 3.13 20.35
CA SER A 60 19.72 2.79 21.04
C SER A 60 20.84 3.66 20.50
N SER A 61 20.71 4.94 20.78
CA SER A 61 21.79 5.92 20.98
C SER A 61 21.07 7.23 21.24
N VAL A 62 21.32 7.82 22.41
CA VAL A 62 20.80 9.15 22.71
C VAL A 62 21.28 10.08 21.60
N ASN A 63 20.35 10.69 20.89
CA ASN A 63 20.64 11.60 19.79
C ASN A 63 21.37 12.83 20.39
N PRO A 64 22.54 13.25 19.86
CA PRO A 64 23.34 14.36 20.42
C PRO A 64 22.51 15.63 20.68
N ASP A 65 21.58 15.94 19.78
CA ASP A 65 20.66 17.08 19.91
C ASP A 65 19.78 16.97 21.17
N THR A 66 19.34 15.76 21.51
CA THR A 66 18.54 15.50 22.71
C THR A 66 19.39 15.68 23.98
N ALA A 67 20.66 15.26 23.95
CA ALA A 67 21.57 15.48 25.07
C ALA A 67 21.89 16.97 25.28
N GLU A 68 22.03 17.74 24.21
CA GLU A 68 22.24 19.19 24.29
C GLU A 68 21.00 19.93 24.80
N ALA A 69 19.81 19.58 24.30
CA ALA A 69 18.55 20.14 24.78
C ALA A 69 18.33 19.88 26.28
N ILE A 70 18.64 18.67 26.76
CA ILE A 70 18.55 18.33 28.19
C ILE A 70 19.54 19.18 29.01
N LYS A 71 20.79 19.36 28.55
CA LYS A 71 21.78 20.21 29.23
C LYS A 71 21.31 21.65 29.37
N GLN A 72 20.75 22.23 28.30
CA GLN A 72 20.21 23.59 28.33
C GLN A 72 19.02 23.70 29.29
N ALA A 73 18.11 22.73 29.27
CA ALA A 73 16.96 22.70 30.17
C ALA A 73 17.37 22.65 31.65
N VAL A 74 18.38 21.84 31.99
CA VAL A 74 18.91 21.76 33.38
C VAL A 74 19.60 23.05 33.79
N ALA A 75 20.38 23.68 32.90
CA ALA A 75 21.01 24.96 33.17
C ALA A 75 19.98 26.07 33.45
N GLN A 76 18.93 26.14 32.62
CA GLN A 76 17.79 27.06 32.79
C GLN A 76 17.05 26.82 34.12
N PHE A 77 16.79 25.55 34.46
CA PHE A 77 16.14 25.19 35.72
C PHE A 77 16.95 25.65 36.94
N ARG A 78 18.26 25.39 36.93
CA ARG A 78 19.16 25.80 38.02
C ARG A 78 19.24 27.31 38.18
N LEU A 79 19.23 28.07 37.09
CA LEU A 79 19.17 29.54 37.14
C LEU A 79 17.84 30.03 37.70
N ARG A 80 16.71 29.39 37.35
CA ARG A 80 15.38 29.71 37.90
C ARG A 80 15.21 29.33 39.38
N HIS A 81 15.87 28.27 39.83
CA HIS A 81 15.74 27.75 41.20
C HIS A 81 16.83 28.22 42.18
N LYS A 82 17.71 29.14 41.79
CA LYS A 82 18.75 29.73 42.67
C LYS A 82 18.33 31.11 43.24
N LYS A 83 17.06 31.28 43.56
CA LYS A 83 16.51 32.38 44.36
C LYS A 83 15.89 31.80 45.62
#